data_AF-A0A071M206-F1
#
_entry.id   AF-A0A071M206-F1
#
_cell.length_a   1.000
_cell.length_b   1.000
_cell.length_c   1.000
_cell.angle_alpha   90.00
_cell.angle_beta   90.00
_cell.angle_gamma   90.00
#
_symmetry.space_group_name_H-M   'P 1'
#
loop_
_entity.id
_entity.type
_entity.pdbx_description
1 polymer ?
#
loop_
_entity_poly.entity_id
_entity_poly.type
_entity_poly.pdbx_seq_one_letter_code
_entity_poly.pdbx_strand_id
1 'polypeptide(L)'
;MTLRVVAETNALSVQKERVARGHGWTILPAVAVTQEIAQRTLSAAPLAPPGLRRPIVLAAPGSRQASAPVRCVVGVLLGCVKTTFEQGHWLDARWLG
;
A
#
# COMPACT_ATOMS: atom_id res chain seq x y z
N MET A 1 -15.55 -22.56 7.76
CA MET A 1 -14.10 -22.65 7.49
C MET A 1 -13.44 -21.49 8.23
N THR A 2 -12.34 -21.74 8.97
CA THR A 2 -11.67 -20.73 9.81
C THR A 2 -10.32 -20.39 9.20
N LEU A 3 -9.97 -19.10 9.15
CA LEU A 3 -8.65 -18.67 8.69
C LEU A 3 -7.58 -19.16 9.67
N ARG A 4 -6.58 -19.90 9.19
CA ARG A 4 -5.44 -20.34 10.01
C ARG A 4 -4.32 -19.32 9.92
N VAL A 5 -4.25 -18.43 10.91
CA VAL A 5 -3.16 -17.47 11.03
C VAL A 5 -1.96 -18.15 11.69
N VAL A 6 -0.82 -18.18 10.99
CA VAL A 6 0.41 -18.86 11.46
C VAL A 6 1.45 -17.88 12.02
N ALA A 7 1.30 -16.59 11.75
CA ALA A 7 2.13 -15.52 12.25
C ALA A 7 1.40 -14.17 12.10
N GLU A 8 1.65 -13.25 13.03
CA GLU A 8 1.17 -11.87 12.97
C GLU A 8 2.36 -10.92 13.04
N THR A 9 2.36 -9.89 12.20
CA THR A 9 3.39 -8.85 12.18
C THR A 9 2.86 -7.62 11.44
N ASN A 10 3.33 -6.44 11.83
CA ASN A 10 3.03 -5.16 11.19
C ASN A 10 4.16 -4.67 10.27
N ALA A 11 5.23 -5.44 10.12
CA ALA A 11 6.36 -5.10 9.27
C ALA A 11 6.26 -5.80 7.91
N LEU A 12 6.16 -5.01 6.83
CA LEU A 12 6.10 -5.54 5.45
C LEU A 12 7.32 -6.39 5.09
N SER A 13 8.51 -6.00 5.53
CA SER A 13 9.75 -6.76 5.30
C SER A 13 9.67 -8.17 5.88
N VAL A 14 9.22 -8.29 7.14
CA VAL A 14 9.05 -9.58 7.82
C VAL A 14 7.97 -10.41 7.14
N GLN A 15 6.83 -9.82 6.75
CA GLN A 15 5.79 -10.56 6.02
C GLN A 15 6.32 -11.14 4.71
N LYS A 16 7.03 -10.33 3.91
CA LYS A 16 7.58 -10.76 2.61
C LYS A 16 8.65 -11.84 2.78
N GLU A 17 9.56 -11.68 3.74
CA GLU A 17 10.60 -12.66 4.04
C GLU A 17 10.00 -14.02 4.44
N ARG A 18 8.93 -14.02 5.26
CA ARG A 18 8.26 -15.25 5.69
C ARG A 18 7.66 -16.00 4.50
N VAL A 19 7.04 -15.28 3.57
CA VAL A 19 6.51 -15.87 2.32
C VAL A 19 7.63 -16.37 1.41
N ALA A 20 8.67 -15.57 1.21
CA ALA A 20 9.83 -15.95 0.38
C ALA A 20 10.52 -17.22 0.90
N ARG A 21 10.56 -17.42 2.22
CA ARG A 21 11.09 -18.63 2.87
C ARG A 21 10.09 -19.81 2.94
N GLY A 22 8.91 -19.70 2.31
CA GLY A 22 7.92 -20.78 2.23
C GLY A 22 7.06 -21.02 3.47
N HIS A 23 6.96 -20.06 4.40
CA HIS A 23 6.18 -20.24 5.64
C HIS A 23 4.66 -20.06 5.44
N GLY A 24 4.21 -19.71 4.23
CA GLY A 24 2.80 -19.56 3.89
C GLY A 24 2.54 -18.46 2.87
N TRP A 25 1.31 -17.96 2.88
CA TRP A 25 0.81 -16.89 2.01
C TRP A 25 0.54 -15.63 2.82
N THR A 26 0.47 -14.49 2.13
CA THR A 26 0.05 -13.22 2.72
C THR A 26 -0.86 -12.45 1.76
N ILE A 27 -1.57 -11.45 2.28
CA ILE A 27 -2.34 -10.49 1.50
C ILE A 27 -1.66 -9.13 1.63
N LEU A 28 -1.28 -8.54 0.50
CA LEU A 28 -0.58 -7.26 0.44
C LEU A 28 -1.18 -6.35 -0.63
N PRO A 29 -1.13 -5.02 -0.46
CA PRO A 29 -1.36 -4.08 -1.56
C PRO A 29 -0.36 -4.34 -2.69
N ALA A 30 -0.80 -4.22 -3.95
CA ALA A 30 0.04 -4.51 -5.13
C ALA A 30 1.38 -3.73 -5.12
N VAL A 31 1.35 -2.46 -4.71
CA VAL A 31 2.55 -1.60 -4.61
C VAL A 31 3.61 -2.13 -3.63
N ALA A 32 3.23 -2.94 -2.63
CA ALA A 32 4.16 -3.46 -1.63
C ALA A 32 5.01 -4.65 -2.11
N VAL A 33 4.65 -5.24 -3.26
CA VAL A 33 5.27 -6.46 -3.82
C VAL A 33 5.75 -6.29 -5.27
N THR A 34 5.63 -5.08 -5.86
CA THR A 34 5.99 -4.82 -7.26
C THR A 34 7.43 -5.19 -7.56
N GLN A 35 8.37 -4.87 -6.66
CA GLN A 35 9.78 -5.17 -6.84
C GLN A 35 10.04 -6.68 -6.82
N GLU A 36 9.44 -7.40 -5.87
CA GLU A 36 9.62 -8.85 -5.73
C GLU A 36 9.02 -9.61 -6.92
N ILE A 37 7.89 -9.13 -7.46
CA ILE A 37 7.31 -9.68 -8.70
C ILE A 37 8.25 -9.43 -9.89
N ALA A 38 8.77 -8.22 -10.05
CA ALA A 38 9.71 -7.89 -11.12
C ALA A 38 11.00 -8.73 -11.04
N GLN A 39 11.49 -8.98 -9.83
CA GLN A 39 12.65 -9.83 -9.55
C GLN A 39 12.35 -11.33 -9.57
N ARG A 40 11.08 -11.72 -9.72
CA ARG A 40 10.60 -13.12 -9.66
C ARG A 40 10.95 -13.83 -8.35
N THR A 41 11.14 -13.08 -7.27
CA THR A 41 11.37 -13.65 -5.92
C THR A 41 10.06 -13.99 -5.22
N LEU A 42 8.96 -13.37 -5.64
CA LEU A 42 7.60 -13.72 -5.23
C LEU A 42 6.66 -13.77 -6.44
N SER A 43 5.55 -14.48 -6.28
CA SER A 43 4.42 -14.46 -7.21
C SER A 43 3.18 -13.93 -6.50
N ALA A 44 2.28 -13.29 -7.24
CA ALA A 44 1.05 -12.72 -6.71
C ALA A 44 -0.13 -13.01 -7.64
N ALA A 45 -1.31 -13.11 -7.04
CA ALA A 45 -2.59 -13.20 -7.74
C ALA A 45 -3.58 -12.21 -7.12
N PRO A 46 -4.49 -11.61 -7.90
CA PRO A 46 -5.53 -10.74 -7.36
C PRO A 46 -6.49 -11.53 -6.47
N LEU A 47 -7.05 -10.88 -5.45
CA LEU A 47 -8.14 -11.44 -4.67
C LEU A 47 -9.40 -11.56 -5.53
N ALA A 48 -10.20 -12.60 -5.29
CA ALA A 48 -11.49 -12.76 -5.94
C ALA A 48 -12.42 -11.56 -5.64
N PRO A 49 -13.31 -11.18 -6.59
CA PRO A 49 -14.27 -10.10 -6.37
C PRO A 49 -15.10 -10.28 -5.08
N PRO A 50 -15.41 -9.20 -4.35
CA PRO A 50 -15.20 -7.78 -4.72
C PRO A 50 -13.78 -7.25 -4.45
N GLY A 51 -12.85 -8.10 -4.00
CA GLY A 51 -11.52 -7.69 -3.56
C GLY A 51 -11.55 -6.89 -2.25
N LEU A 52 -10.40 -6.32 -1.88
CA LEU A 52 -10.28 -5.42 -0.73
C LEU A 52 -9.97 -4.01 -1.21
N ARG A 53 -10.71 -3.02 -0.68
CA ARG A 53 -10.51 -1.60 -0.98
C ARG A 53 -10.16 -0.86 0.29
N ARG A 54 -9.13 -0.02 0.23
CA ARG A 54 -8.66 0.82 1.34
C ARG A 54 -8.48 2.25 0.84
N PRO A 55 -9.13 3.25 1.46
CA PRO A 55 -8.77 4.64 1.22
C PRO A 55 -7.41 4.95 1.87
N ILE A 56 -6.56 5.68 1.15
CA ILE A 56 -5.34 6.28 1.69
C ILE A 56 -5.61 7.78 1.79
N VAL A 57 -5.41 8.35 2.98
CA VAL A 57 -5.74 9.74 3.27
C VAL A 57 -4.54 10.45 3.91
N LEU A 58 -4.43 11.74 3.66
CA LEU A 58 -3.54 12.63 4.39
C LEU A 58 -4.34 13.28 5.53
N ALA A 59 -4.10 12.82 6.76
CA ALA A 59 -4.76 13.39 7.93
C ALA A 59 -4.21 14.78 8.26
N ALA A 60 -5.10 15.73 8.55
CA ALA A 60 -4.76 17.09 8.98
C ALA A 60 -5.42 17.42 10.33
N PRO A 61 -4.80 18.27 11.17
CA PRO A 61 -5.42 18.71 12.42
C PRO A 61 -6.73 19.47 12.16
N GLY A 62 -7.81 19.09 12.84
CA GLY A 62 -9.11 19.79 12.74
C GLY A 62 -9.21 21.07 13.58
N SER A 63 -8.35 21.24 14.59
CA SER A 63 -8.44 22.32 15.59
C SER A 63 -7.46 23.47 15.38
N ARG A 64 -6.50 23.35 14.45
CA ARG A 64 -5.49 24.38 14.21
C ARG A 64 -5.17 24.53 12.74
N GLN A 65 -4.93 25.77 12.31
CA GLN A 65 -4.46 26.06 10.97
C GLN A 65 -3.06 25.47 10.76
N ALA A 66 -2.84 24.80 9.63
CA ALA A 66 -1.50 24.38 9.21
C ALA A 66 -0.62 25.62 8.97
N SER A 67 0.63 25.60 9.46
CA SER A 67 1.60 26.68 9.20
C SER A 67 1.98 26.73 7.72
N ALA A 68 2.57 27.85 7.27
CA ALA A 68 2.98 27.99 5.88
C ALA A 68 3.95 26.88 5.40
N PRO A 69 4.97 26.46 6.18
CA PRO A 69 5.81 25.32 5.81
C PRO A 69 5.03 24.01 5.66
N VAL A 70 4.08 23.73 6.57
CA VAL A 70 3.27 22.51 6.51
C VAL A 70 2.41 22.51 5.24
N ARG A 71 1.76 23.62 4.90
CA ARG A 71 0.96 23.73 3.66
C ARG A 71 1.82 23.52 2.41
N CYS A 72 3.05 24.04 2.39
CA CYS A 72 3.98 23.82 1.30
C CYS A 72 4.31 22.32 1.13
N VAL A 73 4.70 21.64 2.21
CA VAL A 73 5.00 20.20 2.18
C VAL A 73 3.79 19.38 1.77
N VAL A 74 2.60 19.70 2.27
CA VAL A 74 1.35 19.05 1.87
C VAL A 74 1.10 19.21 0.37
N GLY A 75 1.30 20.41 -0.18
CA GLY A 75 1.17 20.66 -1.61
C GLY A 75 2.12 19.80 -2.45
N VAL A 76 3.40 19.74 -2.06
CA VAL A 76 4.40 18.89 -2.73
C VAL A 76 4.03 17.41 -2.63
N LEU A 77 3.64 16.93 -1.44
CA LEU A 77 3.28 15.53 -1.21
C LEU A 77 2.07 15.13 -2.07
N LEU A 78 1.01 15.94 -2.10
CA LEU A 78 -0.16 15.68 -2.95
C LEU A 78 0.21 15.72 -4.45
N GLY A 79 1.11 16.62 -4.85
CA GLY A 79 1.67 16.65 -6.20
C GLY A 79 2.35 15.32 -6.57
N CYS A 80 3.25 14.82 -5.71
CA CYS A 80 3.92 13.53 -5.92
C CYS A 80 2.93 12.36 -6.02
N VAL A 81 1.90 12.33 -5.16
CA VAL A 81 0.88 11.29 -5.20
C VAL A 81 0.11 11.36 -6.52
N LYS A 82 -0.31 12.56 -6.95
CA LYS A 82 -1.02 12.75 -8.22
C LYS A 82 -0.18 12.29 -9.42
N THR A 83 1.10 12.68 -9.48
CA THR A 83 2.02 12.23 -10.53
C THR A 83 2.17 10.70 -10.53
N THR A 84 2.23 10.07 -9.35
CA THR A 84 2.32 8.61 -9.21
C THR A 84 1.08 7.90 -9.77
N PHE A 85 -0.11 8.48 -9.58
CA PHE A 85 -1.35 8.01 -10.20
C PHE A 85 -1.32 8.17 -11.73
N GLU A 86 -0.93 9.34 -12.22
CA GLU A 86 -0.85 9.64 -13.67
C GLU A 86 0.14 8.72 -14.39
N GLN A 87 1.22 8.31 -13.71
CA GLN A 87 2.21 7.36 -14.22
C GLN A 87 1.77 5.88 -14.13
N GLY A 88 0.60 5.59 -13.55
CA GLY A 88 0.09 4.22 -13.44
C GLY A 88 0.87 3.33 -12.45
N HIS A 89 1.68 3.91 -11.57
CA HIS A 89 2.47 3.15 -10.60
C HIS A 89 1.62 2.52 -9.49
N TRP A 90 0.41 3.03 -9.24
CA TRP A 90 -0.55 2.44 -8.32
C TRP A 90 -1.65 1.72 -9.10
N LEU A 91 -1.37 0.47 -9.44
CA LEU A 91 -2.31 -0.43 -10.13
C LEU A 91 -3.59 -0.59 -9.29
N ASP A 92 -4.74 -0.56 -9.97
CA ASP A 92 -6.09 -0.68 -9.39
C ASP A 92 -6.48 0.40 -8.35
N ALA A 93 -5.69 1.46 -8.21
CA ALA A 93 -6.05 2.60 -7.39
C ALA A 93 -6.91 3.61 -8.16
N ARG A 94 -7.77 4.34 -7.44
CA ARG A 94 -8.49 5.50 -7.98
C ARG A 94 -8.33 6.72 -7.08
N TRP A 95 -8.19 7.90 -7.68
CA TRP A 95 -8.28 9.16 -6.96
C TRP A 95 -9.71 9.35 -6.43
N LEU A 96 -9.86 9.77 -5.18
CA LEU A 96 -11.17 9.89 -4.52
C LEU A 96 -11.67 11.33 -4.34
N GLY A 97 -10.83 12.35 -4.57
CA GLY A 97 -11.18 13.75 -4.32
C GLY A 97 -10.14 14.44 -3.47
#